data_AF-A0A0C9ZV88-F1
#
_entry.id   AF-A0A0C9ZV88-F1
#
_cell.length_a   1.000
_cell.length_b   1.000
_cell.length_c   1.000
_cell.angle_alpha   90.00
_cell.angle_beta   90.00
_cell.angle_gamma   90.00
#
_symmetry.space_group_name_H-M   'P 1'
#
loop_
_entity.id
_entity.type
_entity.pdbx_description
1 polymer ?
#
loop_
_entity_poly.entity_id
_entity_poly.type
_entity_poly.pdbx_seq_one_letter_code
_entity_poly.pdbx_strand_id
1 'polypeptide(L)'
;MFSRCFLPNCPCESTSPQNSSIIDVETCVAIDARGAEVPTPVYRCRWDTQHSPCGMFISGAHRDIFSHLRERHGIMYTADADLECLWSPCSMNRCLKMSSIARHIERHLGIQFRCSRCEFTAREDVVRDHIRRSAGCANAGIQLVPGSEARQIVSA
;
A
#
# COMPACT_ATOMS: atom_id res chain seq x y z
N MET A 1 7.94 -40.49 -25.50
CA MET A 1 6.91 -39.92 -24.61
C MET A 1 6.84 -38.44 -24.90
N PHE A 2 5.74 -38.05 -25.57
CA PHE A 2 5.11 -36.72 -25.79
C PHE A 2 6.04 -35.49 -25.86
N SER A 3 6.38 -34.99 -27.06
CA SER A 3 5.58 -34.21 -28.03
C SER A 3 5.73 -32.69 -27.83
N ARG A 4 6.39 -32.05 -28.81
CA ARG A 4 6.48 -30.60 -29.04
C ARG A 4 5.14 -30.07 -29.54
N CYS A 5 4.80 -28.84 -29.18
CA CYS A 5 4.14 -27.90 -30.10
C CYS A 5 4.78 -26.52 -29.93
N PHE A 6 5.53 -26.12 -30.96
CA PHE A 6 5.76 -24.73 -31.36
C PHE A 6 4.45 -24.25 -32.00
N LEU A 7 3.99 -23.03 -31.74
CA LEU A 7 3.78 -22.08 -32.83
C LEU A 7 3.78 -20.61 -32.33
N PRO A 8 4.08 -19.67 -33.24
CA PRO A 8 4.70 -18.38 -32.99
C PRO A 8 3.87 -17.23 -33.60
N ASN A 9 3.28 -16.35 -32.81
CA ASN A 9 2.90 -15.00 -33.24
C ASN A 9 2.26 -14.26 -32.06
N CYS A 10 2.99 -13.30 -31.50
CA CYS A 10 2.36 -12.12 -30.90
C CYS A 10 3.26 -10.93 -31.24
N PRO A 11 2.85 -10.06 -32.18
CA PRO A 11 3.55 -8.83 -32.46
C PRO A 11 3.15 -7.80 -31.40
N CYS A 12 4.10 -7.37 -30.58
CA CYS A 12 4.09 -5.99 -30.07
C CYS A 12 5.52 -5.56 -29.76
N GLU A 13 6.24 -5.24 -30.83
CA GLU A 13 7.36 -4.32 -30.77
C GLU A 13 6.79 -2.91 -30.46
N SER A 14 7.24 -2.37 -29.33
CA SER A 14 7.31 -0.95 -28.94
C SER A 14 6.10 -0.03 -29.18
N THR A 15 5.57 0.51 -28.08
CA THR A 15 5.77 1.94 -27.77
C THR A 15 5.40 2.20 -26.31
N SER A 16 6.35 2.81 -25.59
CA SER A 16 6.12 3.48 -24.30
C SER A 16 4.91 4.42 -24.37
N PRO A 17 4.20 4.58 -23.25
CA PRO A 17 4.58 5.71 -22.41
C PRO A 17 5.21 5.19 -21.12
N GLN A 18 6.49 5.54 -20.94
CA GLN A 18 7.12 5.52 -19.64
C GLN A 18 6.34 6.49 -18.77
N ASN A 19 5.46 5.96 -17.94
CA ASN A 19 5.25 6.56 -16.64
C ASN A 19 5.72 5.57 -15.60
N SER A 20 7.04 5.36 -15.63
CA SER A 20 7.82 4.68 -14.61
C SER A 20 7.82 5.57 -13.38
N SER A 21 6.69 5.64 -12.67
CA SER A 21 6.65 6.32 -11.38
C SER A 21 7.31 5.42 -10.35
N ILE A 22 8.64 5.28 -10.46
CA ILE A 22 9.49 4.97 -9.33
C ILE A 22 9.07 5.98 -8.27
N ILE A 23 8.51 5.50 -7.16
CA ILE A 23 8.39 6.34 -5.98
C ILE A 23 9.83 6.58 -5.53
N ASP A 24 10.41 7.69 -6.01
CA ASP A 24 11.67 8.17 -5.49
C ASP A 24 11.41 8.48 -4.02
N VAL A 25 11.97 7.64 -3.15
CA VAL A 25 11.65 7.69 -1.73
C VAL A 25 12.11 9.04 -1.14
N GLU A 26 13.04 9.74 -1.79
CA GLU A 26 13.41 11.13 -1.44
C GLU A 26 12.27 12.14 -1.69
N THR A 27 11.23 11.78 -2.44
CA THR A 27 10.14 12.67 -2.88
C THR A 27 8.74 12.21 -2.44
N CYS A 28 8.60 11.32 -1.45
CA CYS A 28 7.29 10.90 -0.90
C CYS A 28 6.59 12.05 -0.16
N VAL A 29 6.03 13.00 -0.91
CA VAL A 29 5.38 14.19 -0.40
C VAL A 29 3.95 14.21 -0.94
N ALA A 30 2.98 14.35 -0.04
CA ALA A 30 1.60 14.62 -0.44
C ALA A 30 1.46 16.12 -0.64
N ILE A 31 0.90 16.53 -1.77
CA ILE A 31 0.55 17.94 -1.99
C ILE A 31 -0.85 18.16 -1.43
N ASP A 32 -0.99 19.12 -0.50
CA ASP A 32 -2.30 19.47 0.05
C ASP A 32 -3.15 20.28 -0.95
N ALA A 33 -4.42 20.55 -0.60
CA ALA A 33 -5.33 21.33 -1.45
C ALA A 33 -4.87 22.78 -1.71
N ARG A 34 -3.82 23.25 -1.04
CA ARG A 34 -3.22 24.59 -1.15
C ARG A 34 -1.89 24.54 -1.90
N GLY A 35 -1.47 23.37 -2.38
CA GLY A 35 -0.18 23.18 -3.05
C GLY A 35 1.00 23.04 -2.09
N ALA A 36 0.77 22.86 -0.78
CA ALA A 36 1.84 22.72 0.20
C ALA A 36 2.34 21.27 0.26
N GLU A 37 3.65 21.12 0.34
CA GLU A 37 4.35 19.86 0.55
C GLU A 37 4.14 19.36 1.98
N VAL A 38 3.44 18.24 2.12
CA VAL A 38 3.25 17.55 3.40
C VAL A 38 4.12 16.30 3.42
N PRO A 39 5.11 16.21 4.33
CA PRO A 39 5.93 15.02 4.47
C PRO A 39 5.04 13.81 4.79
N THR A 40 5.08 12.78 3.94
CA THR A 40 4.32 11.55 4.20
C THR A 40 5.20 10.52 4.91
N PRO A 41 4.66 9.81 5.91
CA PRO A 41 5.40 8.72 6.54
C PRO A 41 5.61 7.60 5.53
N VAL A 42 6.85 7.15 5.41
CA VAL A 42 7.24 5.97 4.63
C VAL A 42 7.61 4.82 5.55
N TYR A 43 7.47 3.61 5.03
CA TYR A 43 7.66 2.38 5.80
C TYR A 43 8.48 1.38 5.01
N ARG A 44 9.26 0.57 5.72
CA ARG A 44 10.07 -0.46 5.09
C ARG A 44 9.21 -1.66 4.71
N CYS A 45 9.17 -1.99 3.42
CA CYS A 45 8.56 -3.22 2.94
C CYS A 45 9.33 -4.44 3.47
N ARG A 46 8.61 -5.34 4.15
CA ARG A 46 9.15 -6.62 4.64
C ARG A 46 8.55 -7.82 3.92
N TRP A 47 8.06 -7.60 2.71
CA TRP A 47 7.67 -8.70 1.83
C TRP A 47 8.90 -9.56 1.55
N ASP A 48 8.79 -10.84 1.84
CA ASP A 48 9.90 -11.79 1.80
C ASP A 48 9.65 -12.83 0.70
N THR A 49 10.37 -12.69 -0.40
CA THR A 49 10.41 -13.72 -1.44
C THR A 49 11.65 -14.59 -1.20
N GLN A 50 11.43 -15.83 -0.76
CA GLN A 50 12.49 -16.84 -0.61
C GLN A 50 13.60 -16.47 0.40
N HIS A 51 13.25 -15.94 1.58
CA HIS A 51 14.18 -15.48 2.63
C HIS A 51 15.01 -14.24 2.21
N SER A 52 14.49 -13.46 1.27
CA SER A 52 15.06 -12.20 0.82
C SER A 52 14.03 -11.07 1.04
N PRO A 53 14.15 -10.31 2.13
CA PRO A 53 13.21 -9.23 2.42
C PRO A 53 13.43 -8.05 1.47
N CYS A 54 12.34 -7.52 0.92
CA CYS A 54 12.32 -6.43 -0.06
C CYS A 54 13.15 -5.20 0.37
N GLY A 55 12.94 -4.71 1.60
CA GLY A 55 13.73 -3.65 2.21
C GLY A 55 13.51 -2.23 1.64
N MET A 56 12.80 -2.09 0.51
CA MET A 56 12.46 -0.80 -0.07
C MET A 56 11.41 -0.07 0.76
N PHE A 57 11.40 1.25 0.67
CA PHE A 57 10.41 2.08 1.35
C PHE A 57 9.17 2.27 0.47
N ILE A 58 8.01 2.23 1.12
CA ILE A 58 6.70 2.48 0.52
C ILE A 58 5.96 3.52 1.34
N SER A 59 5.14 4.34 0.68
CA SER A 59 4.18 5.15 1.42
C SER A 59 3.09 4.26 2.02
N GLY A 60 2.44 4.75 3.07
CA GLY A 60 1.28 4.09 3.66
C GLY A 60 0.00 4.18 2.83
N ALA A 61 0.02 4.84 1.66
CA ALA A 61 -1.16 5.06 0.86
C ALA A 61 -1.58 3.79 0.10
N HIS A 62 -2.88 3.55 0.04
CA HIS A 62 -3.46 2.36 -0.57
C HIS A 62 -3.01 2.13 -2.02
N ARG A 63 -2.91 3.20 -2.83
CA ARG A 63 -2.45 3.12 -4.24
C ARG A 63 -0.97 2.73 -4.35
N ASP A 64 -0.14 3.26 -3.46
CA ASP A 64 1.31 3.10 -3.52
C ASP A 64 1.72 1.69 -3.07
N ILE A 65 1.06 1.16 -2.04
CA ILE A 65 1.21 -0.24 -1.64
C ILE A 65 0.93 -1.15 -2.84
N PHE A 66 -0.15 -0.87 -3.57
CA PHE A 66 -0.58 -1.67 -4.70
C PHE A 66 0.37 -1.61 -5.91
N SER A 67 0.81 -0.41 -6.30
CA SER A 67 1.84 -0.24 -7.35
C SER A 67 3.14 -0.94 -6.95
N HIS A 68 3.59 -0.77 -5.70
CA HIS A 68 4.77 -1.45 -5.20
C HIS A 68 4.67 -2.98 -5.31
N LEU A 69 3.58 -3.57 -4.81
CA LEU A 69 3.36 -5.02 -4.89
C LEU A 69 3.37 -5.53 -6.35
N ARG A 70 2.78 -4.76 -7.27
CA ARG A 70 2.77 -5.11 -8.69
C ARG A 70 4.15 -5.07 -9.32
N GLU A 71 4.87 -3.97 -9.12
CA GLU A 71 6.14 -3.69 -9.82
C GLU A 71 7.32 -4.43 -9.21
N ARG A 72 7.30 -4.63 -7.89
CA ARG A 72 8.44 -5.18 -7.13
C ARG A 72 8.26 -6.64 -6.78
N HIS A 73 7.02 -7.10 -6.68
CA HIS A 73 6.69 -8.48 -6.33
C HIS A 73 5.88 -9.22 -7.40
N GLY A 74 5.58 -8.57 -8.54
CA GLY A 74 4.88 -9.21 -9.65
C GLY A 74 3.43 -9.59 -9.34
N ILE A 75 2.84 -9.00 -8.30
CA ILE A 75 1.49 -9.33 -7.85
C ILE A 75 0.48 -8.64 -8.78
N MET A 76 -0.21 -9.43 -9.61
CA MET A 76 -1.16 -8.92 -10.61
C MET A 76 -2.60 -8.93 -10.08
N TYR A 77 -3.41 -7.98 -10.57
CA TYR A 77 -4.83 -7.90 -10.26
C TYR A 77 -5.62 -8.94 -11.04
N THR A 78 -5.82 -10.11 -10.45
CA THR A 78 -6.87 -11.02 -10.88
C THR A 78 -7.94 -11.03 -9.80
N ALA A 79 -9.16 -10.63 -10.15
CA ALA A 79 -10.25 -10.38 -9.22
C ALA A 79 -10.60 -11.58 -8.30
N ASP A 80 -10.24 -12.80 -8.73
CA ASP A 80 -10.60 -14.05 -8.06
C ASP A 80 -9.40 -14.88 -7.59
N ALA A 81 -8.17 -14.36 -7.63
CA ALA A 81 -7.04 -15.11 -7.08
C ALA A 81 -6.89 -14.86 -5.58
N ASP A 82 -6.81 -15.95 -4.84
CA ASP A 82 -6.30 -15.96 -3.47
C ASP A 82 -4.81 -15.64 -3.48
N LEU A 83 -4.41 -14.65 -2.70
CA LEU A 83 -3.02 -14.25 -2.52
C LEU A 83 -2.51 -14.71 -1.15
N GLU A 84 -1.28 -15.21 -1.12
CA GLU A 84 -0.54 -15.41 0.13
C GLU A 84 0.27 -14.15 0.46
N CYS A 85 0.11 -13.59 1.65
CA CYS A 85 0.92 -12.48 2.13
C CYS A 85 2.27 -12.98 2.63
N LEU A 86 3.34 -12.67 1.90
CA LEU A 86 4.69 -13.07 2.30
C LEU A 86 5.37 -12.01 3.19
N TRP A 87 4.60 -11.13 3.83
CA TRP A 87 5.16 -10.17 4.77
C TRP A 87 5.74 -10.89 5.98
N SER A 88 6.98 -10.58 6.35
CA SER A 88 7.64 -11.23 7.47
C SER A 88 7.73 -10.32 8.71
N PRO A 89 7.22 -10.75 9.88
CA PRO A 89 6.36 -11.92 10.12
C PRO A 89 4.87 -11.62 9.81
N CYS A 90 4.14 -12.59 9.27
CA CYS A 90 2.69 -12.53 9.11
C CYS A 90 2.03 -13.83 9.58
N SER A 91 1.15 -13.71 10.57
CA SER A 91 0.40 -14.84 11.12
C SER A 91 -0.91 -15.15 10.38
N MET A 92 -1.36 -14.26 9.49
CA MET A 92 -2.61 -14.38 8.73
C MET A 92 -2.32 -14.29 7.23
N ASN A 93 -1.37 -15.08 6.76
CA ASN A 93 -0.84 -14.95 5.42
C ASN A 93 -1.68 -15.64 4.33
N ARG A 94 -2.63 -16.52 4.66
CA ARG A 94 -3.31 -17.37 3.66
C ARG A 94 -4.62 -16.78 3.16
N CYS A 95 -4.92 -17.02 1.87
CA CYS A 95 -6.20 -16.75 1.21
C CYS A 95 -6.72 -15.30 1.36
N LEU A 96 -5.84 -14.33 1.10
CA LEU A 96 -6.23 -12.93 1.08
C LEU A 96 -6.78 -12.58 -0.30
N LYS A 97 -7.96 -11.96 -0.33
CA LYS A 97 -8.46 -11.35 -1.56
C LYS A 97 -7.53 -10.22 -1.98
N MET A 98 -7.25 -10.11 -3.27
CA MET A 98 -6.42 -9.03 -3.82
C MET A 98 -6.94 -7.66 -3.40
N SER A 99 -8.26 -7.43 -3.42
CA SER A 99 -8.88 -6.18 -2.99
C SER A 99 -8.65 -5.83 -1.51
N SER A 100 -8.28 -6.80 -0.69
CA SER A 100 -8.02 -6.62 0.74
C SER A 100 -6.54 -6.56 1.09
N ILE A 101 -5.62 -6.80 0.15
CA ILE A 101 -4.19 -6.89 0.45
C ILE A 101 -3.60 -5.56 0.93
N ALA A 102 -3.91 -4.44 0.29
CA ALA A 102 -3.33 -3.15 0.70
C ALA A 102 -3.70 -2.78 2.14
N ARG A 103 -4.97 -2.92 2.47
CA ARG A 103 -5.50 -2.79 3.84
C ARG A 103 -4.94 -3.84 4.82
N HIS A 104 -4.60 -5.03 4.35
CA HIS A 104 -3.87 -6.03 5.15
C HIS A 104 -2.44 -5.56 5.43
N ILE A 105 -1.76 -4.96 4.44
CA ILE A 105 -0.41 -4.41 4.57
C ILE A 105 -0.40 -3.18 5.48
N GLU A 106 -1.41 -2.31 5.45
CA GLU A 106 -1.56 -1.20 6.40
C GLU A 106 -1.45 -1.65 7.87
N ARG A 107 -1.96 -2.85 8.19
CA ARG A 107 -1.81 -3.45 9.53
C ARG A 107 -0.35 -3.76 9.86
N HIS A 108 0.43 -4.25 8.89
CA HIS A 108 1.86 -4.47 9.08
C HIS A 108 2.63 -3.16 9.25
N LEU A 109 2.20 -2.11 8.56
CA LEU A 109 2.78 -0.77 8.68
C LEU A 109 2.39 -0.09 10.00
N GLY A 110 1.42 -0.64 10.74
CA GLY A 110 0.89 -0.05 11.97
C GLY A 110 0.11 1.24 11.74
N ILE A 111 -0.39 1.46 10.53
CA ILE A 111 -1.11 2.68 10.17
C ILE A 111 -2.48 2.66 10.82
N GLN A 112 -2.78 3.72 11.54
CA GLN A 112 -4.08 3.95 12.14
C GLN A 112 -4.56 5.36 11.84
N PHE A 113 -5.84 5.59 12.07
CA PHE A 113 -6.49 6.87 11.91
C PHE A 113 -7.24 7.19 13.19
N ARG A 114 -7.19 8.46 13.59
CA ARG A 114 -7.86 8.96 14.80
C ARG A 114 -8.90 10.00 14.42
N CYS A 115 -10.04 9.96 15.11
CA CYS A 115 -11.02 11.04 15.05
C CYS A 115 -10.44 12.33 15.64
N SER A 116 -10.50 13.46 14.93
CA SER A 116 -9.97 14.73 15.46
C SER A 116 -10.75 15.30 16.67
N ARG A 117 -11.94 14.75 16.97
CA ARG A 117 -12.79 15.22 18.09
C ARG A 117 -12.82 14.29 19.30
N CYS A 118 -12.42 13.04 19.16
CA CYS A 118 -12.39 12.09 20.28
C CYS A 118 -11.24 11.11 20.12
N GLU A 119 -10.96 10.30 21.15
CA GLU A 119 -9.81 9.40 21.13
C GLU A 119 -10.02 8.11 20.30
N PHE A 120 -11.16 7.99 19.60
CA PHE A 120 -11.46 6.84 18.76
C PHE A 120 -10.41 6.69 17.65
N THR A 121 -9.70 5.56 17.69
CA THR A 121 -8.61 5.23 16.77
C THR A 121 -8.88 3.87 16.13
N ALA A 122 -8.90 3.81 14.81
CA ALA A 122 -9.17 2.59 14.04
C ALA A 122 -8.59 2.69 12.62
N ARG A 123 -9.01 1.79 11.72
CA ARG A 123 -8.73 1.90 10.29
C ARG A 123 -9.57 3.03 9.66
N GLU A 124 -9.14 3.57 8.52
CA GLU A 124 -9.74 4.77 7.93
C GLU A 124 -11.24 4.62 7.64
N ASP A 125 -11.65 3.48 7.07
CA ASP A 125 -13.05 3.14 6.80
C ASP A 125 -13.89 3.13 8.09
N VAL A 126 -13.36 2.54 9.16
CA VAL A 126 -14.01 2.45 10.47
C VAL A 126 -14.11 3.84 11.13
N VAL A 127 -13.08 4.68 11.05
CA VAL A 127 -13.12 6.05 11.58
C VAL A 127 -14.12 6.90 10.78
N ARG A 128 -14.15 6.76 9.46
CA ARG A 128 -15.12 7.45 8.60
C ARG A 128 -16.56 7.06 8.97
N ASP A 129 -16.80 5.78 9.19
CA ASP A 129 -18.12 5.31 9.65
C ASP A 129 -18.44 5.80 11.07
N HIS A 130 -17.46 5.84 11.97
CA HIS A 130 -17.61 6.45 13.30
C HIS A 130 -18.03 7.93 13.20
N ILE A 131 -17.33 8.73 12.39
CA ILE A 131 -17.63 10.15 12.18
C ILE A 131 -19.07 10.32 11.70
N ARG A 132 -19.49 9.52 10.72
CA ARG A 132 -20.86 9.58 10.15
C ARG A 132 -21.95 9.21 11.15
N ARG A 133 -21.70 8.24 12.04
CA ARG A 133 -22.72 7.68 12.94
C ARG A 133 -22.73 8.31 14.33
N SER A 134 -21.64 8.92 14.77
CA SER A 134 -21.51 9.48 16.11
C SER A 134 -21.97 10.94 16.16
N ALA A 135 -23.01 11.21 16.95
CA ALA A 135 -23.59 12.54 17.09
C ALA A 135 -22.58 13.62 17.54
N GLY A 136 -21.58 13.25 18.36
CA GLY A 136 -20.53 14.18 18.81
C GLY A 136 -19.42 14.43 17.77
N CYS A 137 -19.36 13.62 16.70
CA CYS A 137 -18.24 13.60 15.76
C CYS A 137 -18.64 13.82 14.29
N ALA A 138 -19.91 14.16 13.98
CA ALA A 138 -20.43 14.32 12.62
C ALA A 138 -19.60 15.21 11.67
N ASN A 139 -18.86 16.18 12.21
CA ASN A 139 -17.99 17.10 11.47
C ASN A 139 -16.51 17.00 11.89
N ALA A 140 -16.11 15.89 12.50
CA ALA A 140 -14.71 15.66 12.81
C ALA A 140 -13.93 15.36 11.53
N GLY A 141 -12.71 15.88 11.45
CA GLY A 141 -11.71 15.39 10.49
C GLY A 141 -11.06 14.07 10.97
N ILE A 142 -10.29 13.47 10.08
CA ILE A 142 -9.49 12.26 10.34
C ILE A 142 -8.01 12.65 10.42
N GLN A 143 -7.31 12.20 11.45
CA GLN A 143 -5.88 12.37 11.62
C GLN A 143 -5.15 11.05 11.38
N LEU A 144 -4.12 11.06 10.54
CA LEU A 144 -3.22 9.91 10.36
C LEU A 144 -2.38 9.71 11.64
N VAL A 145 -2.34 8.49 12.13
CA VAL A 145 -1.46 8.05 13.20
C VAL A 145 -0.46 7.06 12.59
N PRO A 146 0.77 7.49 12.29
CA PRO A 146 1.80 6.62 11.74
C PRO A 146 2.16 5.49 12.70
N GLY A 147 2.50 4.32 12.15
CA GLY A 147 3.03 3.22 12.96
C GLY A 147 4.40 3.54 13.54
N SER A 148 4.84 2.79 14.55
CA SER A 148 6.13 3.00 15.23
C SER A 148 7.35 2.90 14.31
N GLU A 149 7.21 2.19 13.20
CA GLU A 149 8.26 1.96 12.20
C GLU A 149 8.27 3.03 11.09
N ALA A 150 7.39 4.03 11.18
CA ALA A 150 7.33 5.13 10.21
C ALA A 150 8.62 5.95 10.23
N ARG A 151 9.12 6.28 9.04
CA ARG A 151 10.18 7.29 8.86
C ARG A 151 9.61 8.46 8.09
N GLN A 152 10.00 9.67 8.49
CA GLN A 152 9.81 10.88 7.70
C GLN A 152 11.08 11.11 6.92
N ILE A 153 10.97 11.25 5.60
CA ILE A 153 12.10 11.69 4.77
C ILE A 153 11.90 13.19 4.61
N VAL A 154 12.74 13.95 5.30
CA VAL A 154 12.86 15.40 5.14
C VAL A 154 14.01 15.64 4.18
N SER A 155 13.75 16.31 3.06
CA SER A 155 14.81 16.81 2.19
C SER A 155 15.62 17.84 2.99
N ALA A 156 16.95 17.64 3.03
CA ALA A 156 17.89 18.47 3.80
C ALA A 156 18.38 19.66 2.97
#